data_AF-A4A0P5-F1
#
_entry.id   AF-A4A0P5-F1
#
_cell.length_a   1.000
_cell.length_b   1.000
_cell.length_c   1.000
_cell.angle_alpha   90.00
_cell.angle_beta   90.00
_cell.angle_gamma   90.00
#
_symmetry.space_group_name_H-M   'P 1'
#
loop_
_entity.id
_entity.type
_entity.pdbx_description
1 polymer ?
#
loop_
_entity_poly.entity_id
_entity_poly.type
_entity_poly.pdbx_seq_one_letter_code
_entity_poly.pdbx_strand_id
1 'polypeptide(L)' 'MSEEGRKRYPSDLTDQQWELIEGLIPRSRRSKKGGRPRSVGMREVMNTIFYQCRSAIISAASRWA' A
#
# COMPACT_ATOMS: atom_id res chain seq x y z
N MET A 1 -7.81 -4.52 -12.53
CA MET A 1 -7.31 -3.22 -13.01
C MET A 1 -5.83 -3.39 -13.19
N SER A 2 -5.45 -3.63 -14.43
CA SER A 2 -4.14 -4.16 -14.81
C SER A 2 -3.05 -3.08 -14.65
N GLU A 3 -1.85 -3.55 -14.34
CA GLU A 3 -0.66 -2.83 -13.87
C GLU A 3 0.03 -1.97 -14.95
N GLU A 4 -0.52 -1.91 -16.16
CA GLU A 4 0.14 -1.38 -17.38
C GLU A 4 0.45 0.13 -17.41
N GLY A 5 0.13 0.91 -16.37
CA GLY A 5 0.38 2.36 -16.33
C GLY A 5 0.94 2.92 -15.02
N ARG A 6 1.22 2.07 -14.02
CA ARG A 6 1.70 2.52 -12.70
C ARG A 6 3.23 2.60 -12.69
N LYS A 7 3.79 3.70 -12.18
CA LYS A 7 5.22 3.77 -11.84
C LYS A 7 5.51 2.80 -10.69
N ARG A 8 6.26 1.73 -10.97
CA ARG A 8 6.73 0.81 -9.93
C ARG A 8 7.84 1.44 -9.12
N TYR A 9 7.74 1.29 -7.81
CA TYR A 9 8.79 1.72 -6.87
C TYR A 9 9.55 0.51 -6.35
N PRO A 10 10.85 0.62 -6.03
CA PRO A 10 11.59 -0.52 -5.47
C PRO A 10 11.15 -0.90 -4.04
N SER A 11 10.21 -0.14 -3.46
CA SER A 11 9.52 -0.45 -2.20
C SER A 11 8.17 -1.16 -2.40
N ASP A 12 7.74 -1.39 -3.64
CA ASP A 12 6.51 -2.11 -3.93
C ASP A 12 6.65 -3.60 -3.54
N LEU A 13 5.55 -4.20 -3.09
CA LEU A 13 5.52 -5.58 -2.62
C LEU A 13 5.60 -6.58 -3.78
N THR A 14 6.45 -7.59 -3.61
CA THR A 14 6.44 -8.80 -4.45
C THR A 14 5.16 -9.60 -4.24
N ASP A 15 4.83 -10.50 -5.17
CA ASP A 15 3.64 -11.35 -5.05
C ASP A 15 3.70 -12.24 -3.79
N GLN A 16 4.87 -12.81 -3.50
CA GLN A 16 5.10 -13.62 -2.30
C GLN A 16 4.90 -12.84 -1.00
N GLN A 17 5.42 -11.61 -0.93
CA GLN A 17 5.22 -10.75 0.24
C GLN A 17 3.75 -10.33 0.37
N TRP A 18 3.08 -10.08 -0.75
CA TRP A 18 1.66 -9.74 -0.77
C TRP A 18 0.79 -10.89 -0.23
N GLU A 19 1.07 -12.13 -0.62
CA GLU A 19 0.34 -13.32 -0.13
C GLU A 19 0.38 -13.44 1.40
N LEU A 20 1.50 -13.10 2.04
CA LEU A 20 1.64 -13.14 3.50
C LEU A 20 0.77 -12.10 4.20
N ILE A 21 0.52 -10.96 3.57
CA ILE A 21 -0.15 -9.81 4.18
C ILE A 21 -1.63 -9.76 3.82
N GLU A 22 -2.01 -10.17 2.61
CA GLU A 22 -3.37 -9.99 2.07
C GLU A 22 -4.44 -10.60 3.00
N GLY A 23 -4.17 -11.77 3.57
CA GLY A 23 -5.08 -12.46 4.48
C GLY A 23 -5.33 -11.73 5.80
N LEU A 24 -4.43 -10.84 6.21
CA LEU A 24 -4.55 -10.04 7.43
C LEU A 24 -5.42 -8.79 7.21
N ILE A 25 -5.62 -8.40 5.96
CA ILE A 25 -6.39 -7.21 5.64
C ILE A 25 -7.88 -7.54 5.72
N PRO A 26 -8.66 -6.83 6.56
CA PRO A 26 -10.08 -7.10 6.67
C PRO A 26 -10.77 -6.91 5.31
N ARG A 27 -11.67 -7.84 5.00
CA ARG A 27 -12.53 -7.76 3.83
C ARG A 27 -13.33 -6.47 3.86
N SER A 28 -13.61 -5.93 2.68
CA SER A 28 -14.39 -4.68 2.56
C SER A 28 -15.74 -4.91 3.21
N ARG A 29 -16.11 -4.12 4.22
CA ARG A 29 -17.42 -4.25 4.86
C ARG A 29 -18.48 -3.81 3.86
N ARG A 30 -19.31 -4.76 3.41
CA ARG A 30 -20.43 -4.51 2.49
C ARG A 30 -21.75 -4.11 3.19
N SER A 31 -21.71 -3.91 4.51
CA SER A 31 -22.90 -3.54 5.28
C SER A 31 -23.31 -2.09 5.02
N LYS A 32 -24.62 -1.84 4.91
CA LYS A 32 -25.22 -0.49 4.84
C LYS A 32 -24.86 0.40 6.05
N LYS A 33 -24.39 -0.18 7.15
CA LYS A 33 -23.92 0.54 8.35
C LYS A 33 -22.41 0.85 8.34
N GLY A 34 -21.72 0.62 7.24
CA GLY A 34 -20.29 0.92 7.06
C GLY A 34 -20.04 2.29 6.42
N GLY A 35 -18.77 2.72 6.43
CA GLY A 35 -18.32 3.89 5.67
C GLY A 35 -18.28 3.65 4.16
N ARG A 36 -17.71 4.61 3.41
CA ARG A 36 -17.62 4.55 1.95
C ARG A 36 -16.92 3.24 1.50
N PRO A 37 -17.49 2.49 0.54
CA PRO A 37 -16.85 1.32 -0.01
C PRO A 37 -15.45 1.66 -0.56
N ARG A 38 -14.48 0.77 -0.35
CA ARG A 38 -13.15 0.90 -0.94
C ARG A 38 -13.26 0.85 -2.46
N SER A 39 -12.71 1.86 -3.14
CA SER A 39 -12.60 1.92 -4.60
C SER A 39 -11.23 1.50 -5.12
N VAL A 40 -10.22 1.43 -4.25
CA VAL A 40 -8.82 1.13 -4.61
C VAL A 40 -8.44 -0.27 -4.11
N GLY A 41 -7.61 -0.97 -4.89
CA GLY A 41 -7.04 -2.26 -4.50
C GLY A 41 -6.11 -2.13 -3.29
N MET A 42 -6.17 -3.11 -2.37
CA MET A 42 -5.38 -3.02 -1.13
C MET A 42 -3.88 -3.15 -1.33
N ARG A 43 -3.45 -3.84 -2.40
CA ARG A 43 -2.04 -3.92 -2.78
C ARG A 43 -1.44 -2.55 -3.05
N GLU A 44 -2.19 -1.70 -3.75
CA GLU A 44 -1.77 -0.34 -4.09
C GLU A 44 -1.68 0.57 -2.87
N VAL A 45 -2.61 0.41 -1.93
CA VAL A 45 -2.55 1.11 -0.64
C VAL A 45 -1.29 0.70 0.12
N MET A 46 -0.99 -0.60 0.19
CA MET A 46 0.20 -1.08 0.88
C MET A 46 1.49 -0.61 0.21
N ASN A 47 1.61 -0.75 -1.12
CA ASN A 47 2.73 -0.23 -1.89
C ASN A 47 3.00 1.26 -1.58
N THR A 48 1.94 2.06 -1.47
CA THR A 48 2.04 3.49 -1.12
C THR A 48 2.58 3.72 0.30
N ILE A 49 2.09 2.95 1.27
CA ILE A 49 2.57 3.02 2.67
C ILE A 49 4.06 2.64 2.73
N PHE A 50 4.47 1.55 2.10
CA PHE A 50 5.88 1.13 2.08
C PHE A 50 6.80 2.14 1.39
N TYR A 51 6.36 2.75 0.29
CA TYR A 51 7.07 3.85 -0.34
C TYR A 51 7.25 5.05 0.60
N GLN A 52 6.20 5.43 1.31
CA GLN A 52 6.25 6.55 2.26
C GLN A 52 7.18 6.24 3.43
N CYS A 53 7.16 5.02 3.97
CA CYS A 53 8.05 4.57 5.03
C CYS A 53 9.53 4.61 4.59
N ARG A 54 9.84 4.16 3.37
CA ARG A 54 11.20 4.24 2.82
C ARG A 54 11.69 5.69 2.68
N SER A 55 10.82 6.57 2.18
CA SER A 55 11.18 7.96 1.89
C SER A 55 11.28 8.83 3.15
N ALA A 56 10.43 8.58 4.15
CA ALA A 56 10.41 9.35 5.39
C ALA A 56 11.71 9.21 6.21
N ILE A 57 12.33 8.04 6.20
CA ILE A 57 13.59 7.79 6.92
C ILE A 57 14.76 8.56 6.26
N ILE A 58 14.78 8.65 4.93
CA ILE A 58 15.87 9.33 4.21
C ILE A 58 15.77 10.86 4.35
N SER A 59 14.56 11.43 4.40
CA SER A 59 14.38 12.89 4.58
C SER A 59 14.65 13.37 6.01
N ALA A 60 14.38 12.54 7.02
CA ALA A 60 14.68 12.88 8.42
C ALA A 60 16.19 12.93 8.71
N ALA A 61 17.00 12.10 8.04
CA ALA A 61 18.45 12.11 8.16
C ALA A 61 19.10 13.34 7.52
N SER A 62 18.50 13.91 6.46
CA SER A 62 19.03 15.09 5.76
C SER A 62 18.71 16.43 6.44
N ARG A 63 17.93 16.44 7.53
CA ARG A 63 17.57 17.68 8.27
C ARG A 63 18.44 17.92 9.52
N TRP A 64 19.33 16.98 9.86
CA TRP A 64 20.27 17.09 10.98
C TRP A 64 21.69 16.72 10.55
N ALA A 65 22.07 17.16 9.35
CA ALA A 65 23.45 17.20 8.88
C ALA A 65 23.80 18.65 8.52
#